data_AF-A0A544T0M0-F1
#
_entry.id   AF-A0A544T0M0-F1
#
_cell.length_a   1.000
_cell.length_b   1.000
_cell.length_c   1.000
_cell.angle_alpha   90.00
_cell.angle_beta   90.00
_cell.angle_gamma   90.00
#
_symmetry.space_group_name_H-M   'P 1'
#
loop_
_entity.id
_entity.type
_entity.pdbx_description
1 polymer ?
#
loop_
_entity_poly.entity_id
_entity_poly.type
_entity_poly.pdbx_seq_one_letter_code
_entity_poly.pdbx_strand_id
1 'polypeptide(L)' 'MKQIQLNSPEFNRVLKNMQLENLYLSHSLQQKAIEIVNSGKKVTPTLIKEALANGEVR' A
#
# COMPACT_ATOMS: atom_id res chain seq x y z
N MET A 1 2.39 15.47 -1.93
CA MET A 1 3.20 14.24 -2.18
C MET A 1 3.04 13.84 -3.64
N LYS A 2 4.07 13.28 -4.27
CA LYS A 2 3.97 12.73 -5.63
C LYS A 2 3.09 11.48 -5.58
N GLN A 3 2.18 11.34 -6.56
CA GLN A 3 1.33 10.15 -6.69
C GLN A 3 2.18 8.95 -7.14
N ILE A 4 2.13 7.86 -6.36
CA ILE A 4 2.83 6.61 -6.61
C ILE A 4 1.98 5.73 -7.52
N GLN A 5 2.59 5.06 -8.49
CA GLN A 5 1.93 4.12 -9.39
C GLN A 5 2.37 2.68 -9.10
N LEU A 6 1.56 1.68 -9.47
CA LEU A 6 1.83 0.25 -9.27
C LEU A 6 3.15 -0.23 -9.90
N ASN A 7 3.65 0.44 -10.92
CA ASN A 7 4.90 0.12 -11.61
C ASN A 7 6.00 1.14 -11.32
N SER A 8 5.79 2.05 -10.37
CA SER A 8 6.77 3.07 -10.02
C SER A 8 8.02 2.43 -9.39
N PRO A 9 9.21 3.03 -9.61
CA PRO A 9 10.45 2.57 -8.96
C PRO A 9 10.33 2.49 -7.43
N GLU A 10 9.61 3.44 -6.83
CA GLU A 10 9.39 3.53 -5.39
C GLU A 10 8.58 2.33 -4.87
N PHE A 11 7.50 1.98 -5.56
CA PHE A 11 6.66 0.84 -5.19
C PHE A 11 7.38 -0.49 -5.41
N ASN A 12 8.05 -0.65 -6.55
CA ASN A 12 8.83 -1.84 -6.86
C ASN A 12 9.95 -2.10 -5.84
N ARG A 13 10.57 -1.03 -5.33
CA ARG A 13 11.57 -1.14 -4.25
C ARG A 13 10.96 -1.70 -2.97
N VAL A 14 9.78 -1.24 -2.57
CA VAL A 14 9.08 -1.75 -1.39
C VAL A 14 8.71 -3.22 -1.58
N LEU A 15 8.14 -3.60 -2.72
CA LEU A 15 7.81 -5.00 -3.01
C LEU A 15 9.04 -5.90 -2.96
N LYS A 16 10.17 -5.47 -3.53
CA LYS A 16 11.42 -6.24 -3.48
C LYS A 16 11.91 -6.43 -2.04
N ASN A 17 11.84 -5.39 -1.21
CA ASN A 17 12.22 -5.50 0.20
C ASN A 17 11.33 -6.47 0.97
N MET A 18 10.02 -6.45 0.71
CA MET A 18 9.07 -7.41 1.30
C MET A 18 9.41 -8.85 0.90
N GLN A 19 9.73 -9.07 -0.38
CA GLN A 19 10.12 -10.40 -0.88
C GLN A 19 11.38 -10.93 -0.19
N LEU A 20 12.38 -10.08 0.07
CA LEU A 20 13.58 -10.46 0.82
C LEU A 20 13.26 -10.93 2.25
N GLU A 21 12.15 -10.45 2.82
CA GLU A 21 11.64 -10.82 4.14
C GLU A 21 10.60 -11.96 4.07
N ASN A 22 10.42 -12.60 2.91
CA ASN A 22 9.39 -13.61 2.64
C ASN A 22 7.95 -13.12 2.85
N LEU A 23 7.71 -11.82 2.68
CA LEU A 23 6.39 -11.20 2.76
C LEU A 23 5.84 -10.94 1.36
N TYR A 24 4.55 -11.21 1.18
CA TYR A 24 3.87 -11.07 -0.10
C TYR A 24 2.53 -10.35 0.09
N LEU A 25 2.18 -9.48 -0.87
CA LEU A 25 0.89 -8.81 -0.93
C LEU A 25 0.12 -9.29 -2.16
N SER A 26 -1.16 -9.61 -1.97
CA SER A 26 -2.07 -9.82 -3.09
C SER A 26 -2.21 -8.54 -3.93
N HIS A 27 -2.56 -8.69 -5.21
CA HIS A 27 -2.71 -7.55 -6.11
C HIS A 27 -3.75 -6.52 -5.61
N SER A 28 -4.84 -6.97 -4.97
CA SER A 28 -5.83 -6.07 -4.38
C SER A 28 -5.27 -5.24 -3.22
N LEU A 29 -4.45 -5.85 -2.36
CA LEU A 29 -3.79 -5.14 -1.26
C LEU A 29 -2.73 -4.16 -1.77
N GLN A 30 -2.04 -4.49 -2.87
CA GLN A 30 -1.09 -3.60 -3.53
C GLN A 30 -1.76 -2.32 -4.04
N GLN A 31 -2.87 -2.46 -4.77
CA GLN A 31 -3.69 -1.33 -5.24
C GLN A 31 -4.13 -0.45 -4.07
N LYS A 32 -4.65 -1.08 -3.02
CA LYS A 32 -5.17 -0.37 -1.88
C LYS A 32 -4.10 0.35 -1.05
N ALA A 33 -2.92 -0.26 -0.89
CA ALA A 33 -1.80 0.39 -0.24
C ALA A 33 -1.38 1.66 -0.99
N ILE A 34 -1.38 1.62 -2.33
CA ILE A 34 -1.11 2.79 -3.16
C ILE A 34 -2.19 3.85 -2.98
N GLU A 35 -3.47 3.49 -3.01
CA GLU A 35 -4.59 4.42 -2.76
C GLU A 35 -4.45 5.14 -1.43
N ILE A 36 -4.11 4.42 -0.35
CA ILE A 36 -3.91 4.98 0.99
C ILE A 36 -2.77 6.00 0.97
N VAL A 37 -1.61 5.63 0.41
CA VAL A 37 -0.44 6.53 0.36
C VAL A 37 -0.74 7.77 -0.50
N ASN A 38 -1.41 7.56 -1.63
CA ASN A 38 -1.79 8.60 -2.57
C ASN A 38 -2.89 9.53 -2.06
N SER A 39 -3.73 9.07 -1.12
CA SER A 39 -4.77 9.89 -0.49
C SER A 39 -4.19 11.11 0.26
N GLY A 40 -2.89 11.08 0.58
CA GLY A 40 -2.23 12.14 1.36
C GLY A 40 -2.69 12.21 2.82
N LYS A 41 -3.62 11.34 3.25
CA LYS A 41 -4.00 11.18 4.65
C LYS A 41 -2.79 10.65 5.43
N LYS A 42 -2.69 11.04 6.70
CA LYS A 42 -1.66 10.49 7.60
C LYS A 42 -1.88 8.99 7.75
N VAL A 43 -0.88 8.17 7.40
CA VAL A 43 -0.94 6.73 7.58
C VAL A 43 -0.88 6.41 9.07
N THR A 44 -1.96 5.84 9.61
CA THR A 44 -2.07 5.45 11.02
C THR A 44 -2.43 3.96 11.13
N PRO A 45 -2.12 3.30 12.26
CA PRO A 45 -2.53 1.91 12.47
C PRO A 45 -4.04 1.70 12.32
N THR A 46 -4.85 2.66 12.73
CA THR A 46 -6.32 2.62 12.58
C THR A 46 -6.72 2.60 11.11
N LEU A 47 -6.16 3.50 10.29
CA LEU A 47 -6.41 3.56 8.85
C LEU A 47 -6.03 2.24 8.15
N ILE A 48 -4.90 1.65 8.53
CA ILE A 48 -4.45 0.37 7.98
C ILE A 48 -5.43 -0.75 8.36
N LYS A 49 -5.88 -0.81 9.63
CA LYS A 49 -6.85 -1.80 10.09
C LYS A 49 -8.18 -1.68 9.36
N GLU A 50 -8.68 -0.46 9.20
CA GLU A 50 -9.92 -0.19 8.45
C GLU A 50 -9.81 -0.64 6.99
N ALA A 51 -8.67 -0.34 6.35
CA ALA A 51 -8.41 -0.79 4.99
C ALA A 51 -8.29 -2.31 4.87
N LEU A 52 -7.74 -3.00 5.86
CA LEU A 52 -7.66 -4.47 5.83
C LEU A 52 -9.02 -5.12 6.12
N ALA A 53 -9.83 -4.54 7.00
CA ALA A 53 -11.10 -5.09 7.43
C ALA A 53 -12.21 -4.96 6.35
N ASN A 54 -12.27 -3.83 5.65
CA ASN A 54 -13.44 -3.49 4.85
C ASN A 54 -13.29 -3.66 3.34
N GLY A 55 -12.09 -3.96 2.82
CA GLY A 55 -11.91 -3.97 1.36
C GLY A 55 -12.01 -2.58 0.68
N GLU A 56 -12.53 -1.54 1.37
CA GLU A 56 -12.58 -0.13 0.94
C GLU A 56 -11.72 0.83 1.81
N VAL A 57 -11.22 1.93 1.23
CA VAL A 57 -10.68 3.10 1.98
C VAL A 57 -11.80 4.14 2.02
N ARG A 58 -12.25 4.55 3.21
CA ARG A 58 -13.22 5.66 3.37
C ARG A 58 -12.50 6.92 3.85
#